data_AF-A0ABD1PC78-F1
#
_entry.id   AF-A0ABD1PC78-F1
#
_cell.length_a   1.000
_cell.length_b   1.000
_cell.length_c   1.000
_cell.angle_alpha   90.00
_cell.angle_beta   90.00
_cell.angle_gamma   90.00
#
_symmetry.space_group_name_H-M   'P 1'
#
loop_
_entity.id
_entity.type
_entity.pdbx_description
1 polymer ?
#
loop_
_entity_poly.entity_id
_entity_poly.type
_entity_poly.pdbx_seq_one_letter_code
_entity_poly.pdbx_strand_id
1 'polypeptide(L)'
;MADGLCFFSKDSLIIKHPKKNPLVLRMAVLIFVMVCGVYICSVCLRQYSGRSSERLLKVQVVDRPCEAPTVESSEKRYVHFPKPKTFSRSECACNPVRYFAILSTQRSGSGWFETLLNSHVNISSNGEIFSVKVRRSNVSTIVETLDKIYNLDWFTSASKNECTAAIGLKWMLNQGLMQHHEEIVEYFNTKGVSAVFLFRRNLLRRMISILANSYDQNAKLLNGTHKSHVHSTHEAEILARYKPTLNATLLIPNLRQVDEMVMKSLEYFKSTRHIILYYEDIIKNETKLMDVQDFLKVPRRELNSRQVKIHRGSLSSQVENWGDVEKTLKGTRYESYLQEDYKM
;
A
#
# COMPACT_ATOMS: atom_id res chain seq x y z
N MET A 1 51.30 92.65 24.36
CA MET A 1 50.58 92.78 23.08
C MET A 1 49.28 92.02 23.28
N ALA A 2 48.25 92.64 23.88
CA ALA A 2 47.27 93.52 23.22
C ALA A 2 46.53 92.72 22.13
N ASP A 3 45.22 92.47 22.11
CA ASP A 3 44.01 92.92 22.82
C ASP A 3 42.95 91.81 22.57
N GLY A 4 41.82 91.63 23.24
CA GLY A 4 41.15 92.40 24.26
C GLY A 4 39.92 91.61 24.74
N LEU A 5 39.58 91.78 26.02
CA LEU A 5 38.29 91.44 26.59
C LEU A 5 37.19 92.32 25.99
N CYS A 6 35.97 91.80 25.89
CA CYS A 6 34.81 92.61 26.29
C CYS A 6 33.66 91.74 26.83
N PHE A 7 33.25 92.11 28.03
CA PHE A 7 32.15 91.61 28.83
C PHE A 7 30.81 92.24 28.40
N PHE A 8 29.74 91.88 29.12
CA PHE A 8 28.35 92.39 29.15
C PHE A 8 27.36 91.68 28.24
N SER A 9 26.10 91.44 28.61
CA SER A 9 25.40 91.28 29.90
C SER A 9 23.94 90.98 29.53
N LYS A 10 23.42 89.84 30.01
CA LYS A 10 22.05 89.65 30.52
C LYS A 10 20.88 90.10 29.60
N ASP A 11 20.27 89.14 28.92
CA ASP A 11 18.81 89.11 28.74
C ASP A 11 18.27 87.72 28.99
N SER A 12 17.35 87.66 29.94
CA SER A 12 16.64 86.48 30.41
C SER A 12 15.56 86.06 29.41
N LEU A 13 15.83 85.05 28.60
CA LEU A 13 14.80 84.32 27.86
C LEU A 13 14.36 83.10 28.67
N ILE A 14 13.27 83.28 29.43
CA ILE A 14 12.52 82.18 30.07
C ILE A 14 11.88 81.36 28.95
N ILE A 15 12.61 80.37 28.44
CA ILE A 15 12.05 79.36 27.54
C ILE A 15 11.35 78.32 28.41
N LYS A 16 10.02 78.33 28.42
CA LYS A 16 9.19 77.29 29.05
C LYS A 16 9.69 75.92 28.58
N HIS A 17 10.07 75.06 29.53
CA HIS A 17 10.37 73.66 29.26
C HIS A 17 9.20 73.02 28.50
N PRO A 18 9.40 72.45 27.30
CA PRO A 18 8.36 71.67 26.67
C PRO A 18 8.12 70.46 27.57
N LYS A 19 6.88 70.27 28.03
CA LYS A 19 6.46 69.07 28.76
C LYS A 19 6.86 67.87 27.89
N LYS A 20 7.93 67.17 28.27
CA LYS A 20 8.35 65.93 27.62
C LYS A 20 7.19 64.95 27.76
N ASN A 21 6.40 64.81 26.71
CA ASN A 21 5.26 63.92 26.71
C ASN A 21 5.82 62.49 26.64
N PRO A 22 5.77 61.71 27.74
CA PRO A 22 6.46 60.42 27.83
C PRO A 22 5.95 59.42 26.78
N LEU A 23 4.74 59.63 26.25
CA LEU A 23 4.17 58.89 25.14
C LEU A 23 4.94 59.07 23.83
N VAL A 24 5.33 60.29 23.46
CA VAL A 24 6.06 60.54 22.20
C VAL A 24 7.45 59.91 22.26
N LEU A 25 8.13 60.01 23.41
CA LEU A 25 9.42 59.36 23.62
C LEU A 25 9.30 57.83 23.56
N ARG A 26 8.27 57.25 24.18
CA ARG A 26 8.02 55.80 24.11
C ARG A 26 7.71 55.34 22.68
N MET A 27 6.93 56.10 21.92
CA MET A 27 6.65 55.79 20.51
C MET A 27 7.90 55.89 19.64
N ALA A 28 8.75 56.91 19.86
CA ALA A 28 10.02 57.04 19.15
C ALA A 28 10.98 55.88 19.46
N VAL A 29 11.06 55.45 20.72
CA VAL A 29 11.87 54.29 21.13
C VAL A 29 11.33 53.00 20.51
N LEU A 30 10.01 52.80 20.47
CA LEU A 30 9.41 51.62 19.84
C LEU A 30 9.70 51.55 18.33
N ILE A 31 9.61 52.69 17.63
CA ILE A 31 9.94 52.79 16.21
C ILE A 31 11.43 52.48 16.00
N PHE A 32 12.31 53.02 16.85
CA PHE A 32 13.74 52.76 16.78
C PHE A 32 14.07 51.28 17.00
N VAL A 33 13.44 50.63 17.98
CA VAL A 33 13.61 49.18 18.23
C VAL A 33 13.12 48.35 17.06
N MET A 34 11.98 48.70 16.45
CA MET A 34 11.47 48.02 15.25
C MET A 34 12.42 48.15 14.05
N VAL A 35 12.94 49.35 13.80
CA VAL A 35 13.89 49.60 12.69
C VAL A 35 15.22 48.88 12.94
N CYS A 36 15.74 48.92 14.16
CA CYS A 36 16.93 48.17 14.54
C CYS A 36 16.71 46.65 14.44
N GLY A 37 15.54 46.15 14.85
CA GLY A 37 15.17 44.74 14.74
C GLY A 37 15.12 44.26 13.28
N VAL A 38 14.49 45.04 12.39
CA VAL A 38 14.45 44.75 10.95
C VAL A 38 15.84 44.83 10.33
N TYR A 39 16.66 45.82 10.72
CA TYR A 39 18.04 45.96 10.24
C TYR A 39 18.92 44.78 10.68
N ILE A 40 18.87 44.40 11.96
CA ILE A 40 19.61 43.24 12.49
C ILE A 40 19.13 41.96 11.80
N CYS A 41 17.81 41.78 11.64
CA CYS A 41 17.26 40.62 10.93
C CYS A 41 17.73 40.58 9.46
N SER A 42 17.77 41.72 8.77
CA SER A 42 18.28 41.84 7.40
C SER A 42 19.78 41.52 7.30
N VAL A 43 20.58 41.98 8.26
CA VAL A 43 22.03 41.68 8.33
C VAL A 43 22.26 40.21 8.67
N CYS A 44 21.48 39.61 9.59
CA CYS A 44 21.53 38.18 9.89
C CYS A 44 21.12 37.32 8.70
N LEU A 45 20.07 37.71 7.95
CA LEU A 45 19.66 37.07 6.71
C LEU A 45 20.74 37.18 5.62
N ARG A 46 21.43 38.33 5.52
CA ARG A 46 22.58 38.52 4.62
C ARG A 46 23.80 37.69 5.03
N GLN A 47 24.05 37.51 6.33
CA GLN A 47 25.10 36.62 6.81
C GLN A 47 24.75 35.15 6.56
N TYR A 48 23.48 34.75 6.67
CA TYR A 48 23.04 33.39 6.35
C TYR A 48 23.10 33.09 4.84
N SER A 49 22.76 34.07 4.00
CA SER A 49 22.87 33.93 2.54
C SER A 49 24.31 34.05 2.03
N GLY A 50 25.18 34.80 2.71
CA GLY A 50 26.60 34.93 2.35
C GLY A 50 27.52 33.81 2.87
N ARG A 51 27.11 33.06 3.91
CA ARG A 51 27.92 32.00 4.55
C ARG A 51 27.47 30.57 4.23
N SER A 52 26.40 30.40 3.47
CA SER A 52 25.94 29.08 2.97
C SER A 52 26.69 28.60 1.71
N SER A 53 27.72 29.34 1.28
CA SER A 53 28.63 28.96 0.18
C SER A 53 30.03 28.58 0.69
N GLU A 54 30.17 28.16 1.95
CA GLU A 54 31.37 27.41 2.38
C GLU A 54 31.19 25.95 1.97
N ARG A 55 31.82 25.60 0.84
CA ARG A 55 32.23 24.24 0.43
C ARG A 55 31.42 23.13 1.11
N LEU A 56 30.19 22.91 0.65
CA LEU A 56 29.72 21.54 0.57
C LEU A 56 30.67 20.87 -0.44
N LEU A 57 31.76 20.28 0.06
CA LEU A 57 32.45 19.26 -0.68
C LEU A 57 31.33 18.32 -1.12
N LYS A 58 30.94 18.39 -2.39
CA LYS A 58 30.38 17.26 -3.10
C LYS A 58 31.48 16.21 -2.98
N VAL A 59 31.51 15.52 -1.84
CA VAL A 59 31.92 14.14 -1.81
C VAL A 59 30.99 13.55 -2.86
N GLN A 60 31.52 13.39 -4.08
CA GLN A 60 30.99 12.38 -4.96
C GLN A 60 31.14 11.13 -4.13
N VAL A 61 30.09 10.79 -3.39
CA VAL A 61 29.88 9.44 -2.93
C VAL A 61 29.83 8.69 -4.24
N VAL A 62 30.99 8.16 -4.65
CA VAL A 62 31.05 7.14 -5.68
C VAL A 62 30.00 6.15 -5.23
N ASP A 63 28.92 6.06 -6.01
CA ASP A 63 27.72 5.30 -5.70
C ASP A 63 28.19 3.86 -5.49
N ARG A 64 28.52 3.52 -4.24
CA ARG A 64 29.16 2.25 -3.93
C ARG A 64 28.14 1.21 -4.38
N PRO A 65 28.50 0.31 -5.31
CA PRO A 65 27.56 -0.70 -5.73
C PRO A 65 27.08 -1.40 -4.47
N CYS A 66 25.76 -1.48 -4.29
CA CYS A 66 25.21 -2.20 -3.16
C CYS A 66 25.64 -3.67 -3.34
N GLU A 67 26.59 -4.11 -2.53
CA GLU A 67 27.03 -5.49 -2.52
C GLU A 67 26.12 -6.27 -1.57
N ALA A 68 25.69 -7.45 -2.01
CA ALA A 68 25.01 -8.43 -1.19
C ALA A 68 26.01 -9.57 -0.87
N PRO A 69 26.99 -9.35 0.03
CA PRO A 69 28.12 -10.27 0.21
C PRO A 69 27.72 -11.65 0.75
N THR A 70 26.54 -11.77 1.36
CA THR A 70 26.03 -13.00 2.01
C THR A 70 24.89 -13.68 1.27
N VAL A 71 24.54 -13.25 0.06
CA VAL A 71 23.44 -13.87 -0.71
C VAL A 71 23.97 -15.00 -1.60
N GLU A 72 23.43 -16.20 -1.40
CA GLU A 72 23.69 -17.38 -2.25
C GLU A 72 23.48 -17.04 -3.73
N SER A 73 24.28 -17.63 -4.62
CA SER A 73 24.24 -17.36 -6.06
C SER A 73 22.83 -17.59 -6.67
N SER A 74 22.10 -18.59 -6.18
CA SER A 74 20.72 -18.92 -6.55
C SER A 74 19.71 -17.82 -6.18
N GLU A 75 19.97 -17.07 -5.12
CA GLU A 75 19.05 -16.07 -4.55
C GLU A 75 19.29 -14.66 -5.11
N LYS A 76 20.43 -14.42 -5.76
CA LYS A 76 20.80 -13.10 -6.32
C LYS A 76 19.75 -12.55 -7.30
N ARG A 77 19.09 -13.41 -8.09
CA ARG A 77 18.09 -12.97 -9.08
C ARG A 77 16.83 -12.38 -8.46
N TYR A 78 16.55 -12.69 -7.19
CA TYR A 78 15.36 -12.24 -6.46
C TYR A 78 15.64 -11.01 -5.59
N VAL A 79 16.87 -10.49 -5.61
CA VAL A 79 17.32 -9.38 -4.80
C VAL A 79 17.59 -8.18 -5.69
N HIS A 80 16.88 -7.09 -5.43
CA HIS A 80 16.94 -5.88 -6.24
C HIS A 80 17.27 -4.66 -5.38
N PHE A 81 17.87 -3.66 -6.01
CA PHE A 81 18.15 -2.35 -5.41
C PHE A 81 17.50 -1.27 -6.28
N PRO A 82 16.14 -1.15 -6.25
CA PRO A 82 15.42 -0.21 -7.09
C PRO A 82 15.86 1.23 -6.81
N LYS A 83 15.87 2.04 -7.88
CA LYS A 83 16.23 3.46 -7.88
C LYS A 83 15.02 4.27 -8.36
N PRO A 84 14.05 4.56 -7.47
CA PRO A 84 12.87 5.33 -7.84
C PRO A 84 13.26 6.70 -8.39
N LYS A 85 12.52 7.15 -9.41
CA LYS A 85 12.70 8.48 -10.01
C LYS A 85 12.05 9.58 -9.18
N THR A 86 11.04 9.21 -8.39
CA THR A 86 10.17 10.15 -7.69
C THR A 86 10.66 10.56 -6.30
N PHE A 87 11.59 9.80 -5.71
CA PHE A 87 12.19 10.11 -4.40
C PHE A 87 13.53 9.38 -4.24
N SER A 88 14.37 9.83 -3.30
CA SER A 88 15.57 9.08 -2.90
C SER A 88 15.23 8.07 -1.80
N ARG A 89 15.75 6.85 -1.92
CA ARG A 89 15.67 5.83 -0.85
C ARG A 89 16.61 6.14 0.33
N SER A 90 17.51 7.11 0.20
CA SER A 90 18.39 7.60 1.28
C SER A 90 19.13 6.45 1.98
N GLU A 91 19.00 6.31 3.30
CA GLU A 91 19.60 5.23 4.10
C GLU A 91 19.18 3.82 3.66
N CYS A 92 18.02 3.67 3.01
CA CYS A 92 17.51 2.40 2.51
C CYS A 92 18.00 2.04 1.10
N ALA A 93 18.86 2.86 0.46
CA ALA A 93 19.26 2.65 -0.94
C ALA A 93 19.86 1.25 -1.18
N CYS A 94 20.68 0.77 -0.23
CA CYS A 94 21.29 -0.56 -0.27
C CYS A 94 20.52 -1.62 0.53
N ASN A 95 19.25 -1.37 0.87
CA ASN A 95 18.41 -2.43 1.42
C ASN A 95 17.84 -3.26 0.26
N PRO A 96 18.02 -4.59 0.28
CA PRO A 96 17.54 -5.47 -0.77
C PRO A 96 16.02 -5.49 -0.79
N VAL A 97 15.46 -5.48 -2.00
CA VAL A 97 14.02 -5.53 -2.24
C VAL A 97 13.69 -6.78 -3.04
N ARG A 98 12.72 -7.55 -2.57
CA ARG A 98 12.16 -8.70 -3.28
C ARG A 98 10.83 -8.35 -3.94
N TYR A 99 10.64 -8.83 -5.16
CA TYR A 99 9.42 -8.62 -5.90
C TYR A 99 8.45 -9.77 -5.67
N PHE A 100 7.17 -9.45 -5.48
CA PHE A 100 6.13 -10.47 -5.39
C PHE A 100 4.83 -10.08 -6.11
N ALA A 101 3.98 -11.08 -6.34
CA ALA A 101 2.62 -10.89 -6.82
C ALA A 101 1.68 -11.89 -6.12
N ILE A 102 0.58 -11.40 -5.56
CA ILE A 102 -0.48 -12.24 -5.00
C ILE A 102 -1.44 -12.62 -6.13
N LEU A 103 -1.37 -13.86 -6.58
CA LEU A 103 -2.18 -14.38 -7.69
C LEU A 103 -3.41 -15.09 -7.13
N SER A 104 -4.60 -14.64 -7.50
CA SER A 104 -5.84 -15.10 -6.86
C SER A 104 -7.07 -14.99 -7.76
N THR A 105 -8.20 -15.47 -7.26
CA THR A 105 -9.53 -15.27 -7.87
C THR A 105 -10.38 -14.37 -6.99
N GLN A 106 -11.43 -13.77 -7.55
CA GLN A 106 -12.32 -12.92 -6.75
C GLN A 106 -12.94 -13.70 -5.58
N ARG A 107 -13.00 -13.03 -4.41
CA ARG A 107 -13.58 -13.54 -3.15
C ARG A 107 -12.87 -14.75 -2.54
N SER A 108 -11.58 -14.91 -2.85
CA SER A 108 -10.70 -15.94 -2.25
C SER A 108 -9.93 -15.46 -1.01
N GLY A 109 -10.31 -14.32 -0.42
CA GLY A 109 -9.66 -13.79 0.79
C GLY A 109 -8.41 -12.92 0.52
N SER A 110 -8.05 -12.70 -0.74
CA SER A 110 -6.84 -11.94 -1.13
C SER A 110 -6.82 -10.48 -0.67
N GLY A 111 -7.98 -9.82 -0.56
CA GLY A 111 -8.06 -8.48 0.04
C GLY A 111 -7.73 -8.46 1.54
N TRP A 112 -8.16 -9.46 2.30
CA TRP A 112 -7.82 -9.59 3.72
C TRP A 112 -6.36 -9.99 3.90
N PHE A 113 -5.89 -10.97 3.14
CA PHE A 113 -4.50 -11.41 3.14
C PHE A 113 -3.53 -10.27 2.79
N GLU A 114 -3.85 -9.45 1.79
CA GLU A 114 -3.08 -8.27 1.46
C GLU A 114 -2.99 -7.28 2.63
N THR A 115 -4.07 -7.04 3.37
CA THR A 115 -4.01 -6.16 4.55
C THR A 115 -3.14 -6.73 5.67
N LEU A 116 -3.10 -8.06 5.83
CA LEU A 116 -2.17 -8.71 6.76
C LEU A 116 -0.73 -8.43 6.34
N LEU A 117 -0.38 -8.66 5.07
CA LEU A 117 0.96 -8.38 4.58
C LEU A 117 1.33 -6.90 4.71
N ASN A 118 0.42 -5.98 4.40
CA ASN A 118 0.65 -4.54 4.53
C ASN A 118 0.71 -4.04 5.99
N SER A 119 0.36 -4.87 6.98
CA SER A 119 0.66 -4.54 8.37
C SER A 119 2.13 -4.77 8.73
N HIS A 120 2.87 -5.53 7.90
CA HIS A 120 4.30 -5.70 8.04
C HIS A 120 5.05 -4.48 7.51
N VAL A 121 5.90 -3.90 8.35
CA VAL A 121 6.54 -2.61 8.05
C VAL A 121 7.49 -2.62 6.84
N ASN A 122 8.08 -3.78 6.51
CA ASN A 122 8.96 -3.94 5.34
C ASN A 122 8.26 -4.54 4.11
N ILE A 123 6.94 -4.80 4.15
CA ILE A 123 6.19 -5.29 2.99
C ILE A 123 5.26 -4.19 2.48
N SER A 124 5.20 -4.02 1.16
CA SER A 124 4.26 -3.12 0.51
C SER A 124 3.59 -3.82 -0.68
N SER A 125 2.29 -4.05 -0.58
CA SER A 125 1.41 -4.49 -1.67
C SER A 125 0.54 -3.34 -2.14
N ASN A 126 0.55 -3.09 -3.44
CA ASN A 126 -0.06 -1.91 -4.06
C ASN A 126 -1.54 -2.11 -4.47
N GLY A 127 -2.24 -3.11 -3.94
CA GLY A 127 -3.62 -3.37 -4.32
C GLY A 127 -3.75 -4.03 -5.68
N GLU A 128 -4.97 -3.96 -6.21
CA GLU A 128 -5.39 -4.63 -7.46
C GLU A 128 -5.18 -3.72 -8.67
N ILE A 129 -3.92 -3.45 -9.01
CA ILE A 129 -3.55 -2.46 -10.03
C ILE A 129 -4.16 -2.77 -11.41
N PHE A 130 -4.24 -4.04 -11.78
CA PHE A 130 -4.75 -4.51 -13.08
C PHE A 130 -6.28 -4.67 -13.15
N SER A 131 -7.01 -4.27 -12.10
CA SER A 131 -8.46 -4.07 -12.22
C SER A 131 -8.82 -2.98 -13.25
N VAL A 132 -7.94 -2.01 -13.44
CA VAL A 132 -8.08 -0.94 -14.43
C VAL A 132 -7.72 -1.44 -15.82
N LYS A 133 -8.72 -1.50 -16.73
CA LYS A 133 -8.58 -2.07 -18.08
C LYS A 133 -7.42 -1.48 -18.89
N VAL A 134 -7.22 -0.16 -18.84
CA VAL A 134 -6.15 0.53 -19.61
C VAL A 134 -4.76 0.00 -19.24
N ARG A 135 -4.54 -0.41 -17.99
CA ARG A 135 -3.23 -0.91 -17.52
C ARG A 135 -2.91 -2.33 -18.00
N ARG A 136 -3.90 -3.01 -18.62
CA ARG A 136 -3.79 -4.37 -19.15
C ARG A 136 -4.35 -4.48 -20.57
N SER A 137 -4.24 -3.40 -21.34
CA SER A 137 -4.69 -3.36 -22.73
C SER A 137 -3.85 -4.26 -23.63
N ASN A 138 -2.55 -4.40 -23.33
CA ASN A 138 -1.61 -5.31 -23.98
C ASN A 138 -0.43 -5.63 -23.04
N VAL A 139 0.43 -6.56 -23.48
CA VAL A 139 1.59 -7.02 -22.71
C VAL A 139 2.61 -5.92 -22.41
N SER A 140 2.88 -5.00 -23.35
CA SER A 140 3.82 -3.88 -23.13
C SER A 140 3.34 -3.00 -21.98
N THR A 141 2.06 -2.65 -21.95
CA THR A 141 1.48 -1.83 -20.90
C THR A 141 1.49 -2.54 -19.54
N ILE A 142 1.31 -3.87 -19.53
CA ILE A 142 1.46 -4.69 -18.31
C ILE A 142 2.90 -4.59 -17.80
N VAL A 143 3.89 -4.85 -18.65
CA VAL A 143 5.32 -4.81 -18.31
C VAL A 143 5.74 -3.43 -17.81
N GLU A 144 5.36 -2.36 -18.50
CA GLU A 144 5.62 -0.99 -18.06
C GLU A 144 5.01 -0.67 -16.70
N THR A 145 3.83 -1.22 -16.42
CA THR A 145 3.16 -1.05 -15.11
C THR A 145 3.91 -1.82 -14.02
N LEU A 146 4.32 -3.06 -14.28
CA LEU A 146 5.12 -3.86 -13.35
C LEU A 146 6.46 -3.19 -13.05
N ASP A 147 7.17 -2.70 -14.08
CA ASP A 147 8.44 -2.01 -13.91
C ASP A 147 8.30 -0.74 -13.05
N LYS A 148 7.20 0.03 -13.19
CA LYS A 148 6.91 1.17 -12.32
C LYS A 148 6.67 0.76 -10.87
N ILE A 149 5.92 -0.31 -10.63
CA ILE A 149 5.64 -0.83 -9.28
C ILE A 149 6.95 -1.31 -8.63
N TYR A 150 7.71 -2.14 -9.33
CA TYR A 150 8.91 -2.76 -8.80
C TYR A 150 10.08 -1.78 -8.65
N ASN A 151 10.12 -0.69 -9.43
CA ASN A 151 11.04 0.43 -9.20
C ASN A 151 10.61 1.38 -8.06
N LEU A 152 9.54 1.07 -7.33
CA LEU A 152 8.96 1.91 -6.26
C LEU A 152 8.43 3.27 -6.74
N ASP A 153 8.17 3.44 -8.04
CA ASP A 153 7.65 4.68 -8.63
C ASP A 153 6.11 4.73 -8.65
N TRP A 154 5.45 3.72 -8.09
CA TRP A 154 4.01 3.68 -8.02
C TRP A 154 3.50 4.48 -6.81
N PHE A 155 2.79 5.57 -7.06
CA PHE A 155 2.18 6.40 -6.02
C PHE A 155 0.98 5.68 -5.40
N THR A 156 1.11 5.24 -4.16
CA THR A 156 0.00 4.74 -3.35
C THR A 156 -0.09 5.49 -2.03
N SER A 157 -1.27 5.43 -1.43
CA SER A 157 -1.52 5.90 -0.06
C SER A 157 -0.88 4.99 1.00
N ALA A 158 -0.26 3.87 0.62
CA ALA A 158 0.45 3.00 1.53
C ALA A 158 1.66 3.76 2.10
N SER A 159 1.71 3.86 3.42
CA SER A 159 2.70 4.63 4.14
C SER A 159 4.10 4.09 3.86
N LYS A 160 4.95 4.87 3.18
CA LYS A 160 6.35 4.54 2.81
C LYS A 160 7.31 4.59 4.01
N ASN A 161 6.81 4.23 5.19
CA ASN A 161 7.34 4.73 6.45
C ASN A 161 8.66 4.08 6.89
N GLU A 162 9.13 3.02 6.21
CA GLU A 162 10.41 2.37 6.48
C GLU A 162 11.04 1.78 5.21
N CYS A 163 12.25 1.24 5.34
CA CYS A 163 12.93 0.54 4.25
C CYS A 163 12.15 -0.71 3.80
N THR A 164 11.40 -0.57 2.71
CA THR A 164 10.72 -1.68 2.03
C THR A 164 11.72 -2.76 1.65
N ALA A 165 11.44 -4.00 2.05
CA ALA A 165 12.21 -5.19 1.70
C ALA A 165 11.45 -6.15 0.79
N ALA A 166 10.11 -6.04 0.71
CA ALA A 166 9.29 -6.74 -0.27
C ALA A 166 8.25 -5.80 -0.86
N ILE A 167 8.17 -5.75 -2.20
CA ILE A 167 7.22 -4.91 -2.93
C ILE A 167 6.43 -5.78 -3.92
N GLY A 168 5.13 -5.55 -3.99
CA GLY A 168 4.27 -6.34 -4.85
C GLY A 168 2.92 -5.72 -5.09
N LEU A 169 2.03 -6.57 -5.58
CA LEU A 169 0.66 -6.24 -5.94
C LEU A 169 -0.24 -7.46 -5.79
N LYS A 170 -1.55 -7.20 -5.77
CA LYS A 170 -2.57 -8.22 -5.92
C LYS A 170 -3.02 -8.27 -7.39
N TRP A 171 -3.14 -9.47 -7.94
CA TRP A 171 -3.53 -9.68 -9.33
C TRP A 171 -4.51 -10.84 -9.46
N MET A 172 -5.71 -10.54 -9.97
CA MET A 172 -6.71 -11.57 -10.20
C MET A 172 -6.44 -12.31 -11.52
N LEU A 173 -6.64 -13.62 -11.56
CA LEU A 173 -6.36 -14.46 -12.72
C LEU A 173 -7.05 -13.96 -14.01
N ASN A 174 -8.26 -13.42 -13.89
CA ASN A 174 -9.05 -12.89 -15.02
C ASN A 174 -8.66 -11.45 -15.45
N GLN A 175 -7.58 -10.88 -14.93
CA GLN A 175 -7.14 -9.51 -15.23
C GLN A 175 -5.94 -9.48 -16.17
N GLY A 176 -6.01 -10.20 -17.28
CA GLY A 176 -4.94 -10.26 -18.28
C GLY A 176 -3.81 -11.23 -17.92
N LEU A 177 -3.69 -11.65 -16.65
CA LEU A 177 -2.68 -12.61 -16.21
C LEU A 177 -2.72 -13.93 -16.99
N MET A 178 -3.90 -14.55 -17.09
CA MET A 178 -4.06 -15.81 -17.83
C MET A 178 -3.95 -15.64 -19.35
N GLN A 179 -4.25 -14.43 -19.86
CA GLN A 179 -4.24 -14.12 -21.28
C GLN A 179 -2.81 -13.94 -21.81
N HIS A 180 -1.93 -13.31 -21.03
CA HIS A 180 -0.53 -13.02 -21.37
C HIS A 180 0.43 -13.85 -20.51
N HIS A 181 0.07 -15.11 -20.25
CA HIS A 181 0.77 -15.90 -19.24
C HIS A 181 2.21 -16.22 -19.65
N GLU A 182 2.49 -16.45 -20.94
CA GLU A 182 3.84 -16.78 -21.43
C GLU A 182 4.80 -15.64 -21.14
N GLU A 183 4.43 -14.41 -21.53
CA GLU A 183 5.26 -13.22 -21.35
C GLU A 183 5.38 -12.82 -19.88
N ILE A 184 4.31 -13.03 -19.09
CA ILE A 184 4.35 -12.74 -17.65
C ILE A 184 5.22 -13.76 -16.91
N VAL A 185 5.20 -15.04 -17.29
CA VAL A 185 6.08 -16.07 -16.73
C VAL A 185 7.53 -15.76 -17.06
N GLU A 186 7.82 -15.35 -18.30
CA GLU A 186 9.15 -14.88 -18.71
C GLU A 186 9.58 -13.67 -17.88
N TYR A 187 8.71 -12.68 -17.70
CA TYR A 187 8.98 -11.51 -16.86
C TYR A 187 9.26 -11.92 -15.41
N PHE A 188 8.44 -12.79 -14.82
CA PHE A 188 8.59 -13.24 -13.43
C PHE A 188 9.92 -13.93 -13.21
N ASN A 189 10.30 -14.82 -14.14
CA ASN A 189 11.59 -15.48 -14.08
C ASN A 189 12.71 -14.46 -14.25
N THR A 190 12.70 -13.67 -15.31
CA THR A 190 13.78 -12.71 -15.64
C THR A 190 14.00 -11.68 -14.53
N LYS A 191 12.91 -11.16 -13.95
CA LYS A 191 12.93 -10.13 -12.91
C LYS A 191 12.91 -10.68 -11.49
N GLY A 192 12.91 -12.01 -11.29
CA GLY A 192 12.90 -12.59 -9.95
C GLY A 192 11.64 -12.27 -9.14
N VAL A 193 10.47 -12.28 -9.77
CA VAL A 193 9.19 -12.08 -9.07
C VAL A 193 8.75 -13.39 -8.43
N SER A 194 8.43 -13.34 -7.14
CA SER A 194 7.89 -14.47 -6.39
C SER A 194 6.36 -14.47 -6.42
N ALA A 195 5.75 -15.54 -6.92
CA ALA A 195 4.30 -15.68 -6.96
C ALA A 195 3.74 -16.26 -5.65
N VAL A 196 2.75 -15.60 -5.06
CA VAL A 196 2.00 -16.10 -3.91
C VAL A 196 0.60 -16.43 -4.38
N PHE A 197 0.33 -17.71 -4.64
CA PHE A 197 -1.01 -18.16 -4.98
C PHE A 197 -1.87 -18.22 -3.73
N LEU A 198 -3.02 -17.55 -3.78
CA LEU A 198 -4.03 -17.64 -2.73
C LEU A 198 -5.38 -18.00 -3.33
N PHE A 199 -5.85 -19.21 -3.03
CA PHE A 199 -7.13 -19.70 -3.49
C PHE A 199 -8.06 -20.02 -2.31
N ARG A 200 -9.32 -20.32 -2.62
CA ARG A 200 -10.31 -20.75 -1.65
C ARG A 200 -10.84 -22.11 -2.08
N ARG A 201 -10.75 -23.11 -1.21
CA ARG A 201 -11.22 -24.48 -1.53
C ARG A 201 -12.73 -24.52 -1.68
N ASN A 202 -13.48 -23.82 -0.82
CA ASN A 202 -14.93 -23.80 -0.91
C ASN A 202 -15.42 -22.84 -2.02
N LEU A 203 -15.53 -23.36 -3.24
CA LEU A 203 -15.97 -22.57 -4.40
C LEU A 203 -17.47 -22.21 -4.36
N LEU A 204 -18.30 -23.00 -3.68
CA LEU A 204 -19.72 -22.67 -3.47
C LEU A 204 -19.83 -21.41 -2.59
N ARG A 205 -19.13 -21.38 -1.45
CA ARG A 205 -19.08 -20.22 -0.58
C ARG A 205 -18.49 -19.01 -1.27
N ARG A 206 -17.47 -19.22 -2.12
CA ARG A 206 -16.90 -18.15 -2.97
C ARG A 206 -17.98 -17.56 -3.88
N MET A 207 -18.77 -18.40 -4.55
CA MET A 207 -19.85 -17.97 -5.44
C MET A 207 -20.94 -17.19 -4.71
N ILE A 208 -21.39 -17.68 -3.55
CA ILE A 208 -22.35 -16.97 -2.69
C ILE A 208 -21.82 -15.58 -2.32
N SER A 209 -20.54 -15.50 -1.95
CA SER A 209 -19.92 -14.20 -1.63
C SER A 209 -19.77 -13.28 -2.84
N ILE A 210 -19.62 -13.81 -4.06
CA ILE A 210 -19.60 -13.00 -5.29
C ILE A 210 -20.99 -12.40 -5.53
N LEU A 211 -22.04 -13.21 -5.45
CA LEU A 211 -23.42 -12.77 -5.68
C LEU A 211 -23.84 -11.72 -4.64
N ALA A 212 -23.54 -11.94 -3.36
CA ALA A 212 -23.84 -10.98 -2.30
C ALA A 212 -23.09 -9.65 -2.49
N ASN A 213 -21.81 -9.69 -2.89
CA ASN A 213 -21.05 -8.48 -3.20
C ASN A 213 -21.61 -7.73 -4.42
N SER A 214 -22.02 -8.46 -5.46
CA SER A 214 -22.63 -7.88 -6.66
C SER A 214 -23.98 -7.22 -6.35
N TYR A 215 -24.75 -7.79 -5.42
CA TYR A 215 -25.99 -7.18 -4.95
C TYR A 215 -25.72 -5.85 -4.23
N ASP A 216 -24.78 -5.83 -3.27
CA ASP A 216 -24.40 -4.61 -2.55
C ASP A 216 -23.85 -3.51 -3.47
N GLN A 217 -23.20 -3.86 -4.59
CA GLN A 217 -22.74 -2.87 -5.56
C GLN A 217 -23.88 -2.01 -6.14
N ASN A 218 -25.08 -2.59 -6.25
CA ASN A 218 -26.28 -1.91 -6.74
C ASN A 218 -27.13 -1.36 -5.59
N ALA A 219 -27.38 -2.19 -4.57
CA ALA A 219 -28.25 -1.86 -3.45
C ALA A 219 -27.61 -0.88 -2.45
N LYS A 220 -26.28 -0.84 -2.37
CA LYS A 220 -25.48 0.05 -1.53
C LYS A 220 -25.96 0.06 -0.07
N LEU A 221 -25.95 -1.13 0.54
CA LEU A 221 -26.63 -1.40 1.81
C LEU A 221 -26.05 -0.62 3.00
N LEU A 222 -24.84 -0.08 2.87
CA LEU A 222 -24.17 0.70 3.90
C LEU A 222 -24.26 2.19 3.58
N ASN A 223 -25.37 2.82 3.97
CA ASN A 223 -25.59 4.27 3.83
C ASN A 223 -25.37 4.78 2.39
N GLY A 224 -25.84 4.04 1.38
CA GLY A 224 -25.68 4.45 -0.02
C GLY A 224 -24.26 4.28 -0.56
N THR A 225 -23.39 3.55 0.15
CA THR A 225 -22.03 3.21 -0.29
C THR A 225 -21.87 1.71 -0.45
N HIS A 226 -21.25 1.28 -1.56
CA HIS A 226 -20.80 -0.10 -1.73
C HIS A 226 -19.50 -0.35 -0.95
N LYS A 227 -19.44 -1.44 -0.18
CA LYS A 227 -18.18 -1.88 0.46
C LYS A 227 -17.93 -3.37 0.22
N SER A 228 -16.84 -3.67 -0.47
CA SER A 228 -16.41 -5.05 -0.71
C SER A 228 -15.78 -5.73 0.53
N HIS A 229 -15.31 -4.90 1.47
CA HIS A 229 -14.72 -5.29 2.76
C HIS A 229 -15.19 -4.32 3.84
N VAL A 230 -15.38 -4.83 5.06
CA VAL A 230 -15.87 -4.04 6.21
C VAL A 230 -14.93 -4.20 7.40
N HIS A 231 -14.94 -3.21 8.29
CA HIS A 231 -14.08 -3.19 9.49
C HIS A 231 -14.86 -3.34 10.80
N SER A 232 -16.19 -3.42 10.74
CA SER A 232 -17.04 -3.63 11.90
C SER A 232 -17.90 -4.88 11.75
N THR A 233 -18.21 -5.53 12.86
CA THR A 233 -19.15 -6.66 12.92
C THR A 233 -20.55 -6.23 12.51
N HIS A 234 -20.96 -5.01 12.87
CA HIS A 234 -22.27 -4.47 12.53
C HIS A 234 -22.46 -4.31 11.01
N GLU A 235 -21.50 -3.70 10.30
CA GLU A 235 -21.56 -3.61 8.84
C GLU A 235 -21.54 -5.00 8.18
N ALA A 236 -20.74 -5.93 8.73
CA ALA A 236 -20.70 -7.31 8.27
C ALA A 236 -22.07 -8.00 8.38
N GLU A 237 -22.77 -7.82 9.51
CA GLU A 237 -24.10 -8.37 9.73
C GLU A 237 -25.13 -7.79 8.76
N ILE A 238 -25.08 -6.48 8.45
CA ILE A 238 -25.97 -5.86 7.47
C ILE A 238 -25.77 -6.50 6.09
N LEU A 239 -24.52 -6.60 5.63
CA LEU A 239 -24.21 -7.19 4.32
C LEU A 239 -24.57 -8.68 4.24
N ALA A 240 -24.42 -9.42 5.34
CA ALA A 240 -24.71 -10.85 5.40
C ALA A 240 -26.22 -11.19 5.38
N ARG A 241 -27.12 -10.20 5.54
CA ARG A 241 -28.58 -10.42 5.49
C ARG A 241 -29.07 -10.83 4.12
N TYR A 242 -28.39 -10.39 3.06
CA TYR A 242 -28.79 -10.75 1.71
C TYR A 242 -28.42 -12.21 1.41
N LYS A 243 -29.41 -13.00 1.01
CA LYS A 243 -29.26 -14.39 0.61
C LYS A 243 -29.48 -14.51 -0.90
N PRO A 244 -28.44 -14.76 -1.70
CA PRO A 244 -28.63 -14.95 -3.12
C PRO A 244 -29.40 -16.26 -3.41
N THR A 245 -30.20 -16.23 -4.47
CA THR A 245 -30.73 -17.44 -5.13
C THR A 245 -29.70 -17.92 -6.15
N LEU A 246 -29.30 -19.18 -6.07
CA LEU A 246 -28.33 -19.79 -6.98
C LEU A 246 -29.04 -20.47 -8.15
N ASN A 247 -28.51 -20.28 -9.36
CA ASN A 247 -28.97 -21.01 -10.54
C ASN A 247 -28.44 -22.45 -10.50
N ALA A 248 -29.28 -23.41 -10.11
CA ALA A 248 -28.93 -24.81 -10.00
C ALA A 248 -28.39 -25.40 -11.32
N THR A 249 -28.98 -25.04 -12.46
CA THR A 249 -28.57 -25.53 -13.79
C THR A 249 -27.14 -25.13 -14.14
N LEU A 250 -26.71 -23.92 -13.74
CA LEU A 250 -25.36 -23.41 -14.03
C LEU A 250 -24.35 -23.64 -12.89
N LEU A 251 -24.78 -24.21 -11.75
CA LEU A 251 -23.95 -24.32 -10.56
C LEU A 251 -22.69 -25.15 -10.81
N ILE A 252 -22.85 -26.40 -11.26
CA ILE A 252 -21.73 -27.32 -11.54
C ILE A 252 -20.79 -26.77 -12.63
N PRO A 253 -21.29 -26.27 -13.79
CA PRO A 253 -20.44 -25.62 -14.79
C PRO A 253 -19.62 -24.45 -14.23
N ASN A 254 -20.24 -23.58 -13.43
CA ASN A 254 -19.56 -22.42 -12.84
C ASN A 254 -18.48 -22.82 -11.84
N LEU A 255 -18.72 -23.85 -11.01
CA LEU A 255 -17.72 -24.40 -10.09
C LEU A 255 -16.54 -24.98 -10.89
N ARG A 256 -16.84 -25.76 -11.94
CA ARG A 256 -15.85 -26.39 -12.81
C ARG A 256 -14.95 -25.38 -13.50
N GLN A 257 -15.53 -24.32 -14.05
CA GLN A 257 -14.77 -23.29 -14.74
C GLN A 257 -13.69 -22.67 -13.84
N VAL A 258 -14.00 -22.50 -12.55
CA VAL A 258 -13.04 -21.88 -11.63
C VAL A 258 -11.96 -22.86 -11.20
N ASP A 259 -12.31 -24.12 -10.95
CA ASP A 259 -11.32 -25.17 -10.75
C ASP A 259 -10.34 -25.25 -11.92
N GLU A 260 -10.86 -25.28 -13.15
CA GLU A 260 -10.05 -25.32 -14.37
C GLU A 260 -9.15 -24.09 -14.50
N MET A 261 -9.65 -22.90 -14.16
CA MET A 261 -8.85 -21.68 -14.17
C MET A 261 -7.72 -21.73 -13.13
N VAL A 262 -7.99 -22.26 -11.93
CA VAL A 262 -6.96 -22.45 -10.88
C VAL A 262 -5.92 -23.46 -11.36
N MET A 263 -6.33 -24.64 -11.83
CA MET A 263 -5.41 -25.67 -12.34
C MET A 263 -4.53 -25.14 -13.47
N LYS A 264 -5.13 -24.46 -14.47
CA LYS A 264 -4.37 -23.85 -15.57
C LYS A 264 -3.38 -22.79 -15.07
N SER A 265 -3.76 -21.98 -14.08
CA SER A 265 -2.85 -20.97 -13.55
C SER A 265 -1.64 -21.57 -12.87
N LEU A 266 -1.82 -22.67 -12.13
CA LEU A 266 -0.71 -23.39 -11.50
C LEU A 266 0.19 -24.05 -12.56
N GLU A 267 -0.40 -24.61 -13.61
CA GLU A 267 0.35 -25.21 -14.71
C GLU A 267 1.17 -24.17 -15.48
N TYR A 268 0.57 -23.04 -15.85
CA TYR A 268 1.26 -21.98 -16.58
C TYR A 268 2.44 -21.41 -15.78
N PHE A 269 2.28 -21.25 -14.47
CA PHE A 269 3.29 -20.63 -13.60
C PHE A 269 4.19 -21.65 -12.89
N LYS A 270 4.14 -22.94 -13.25
CA LYS A 270 4.91 -24.00 -12.59
C LYS A 270 6.42 -23.77 -12.55
N SER A 271 6.95 -23.06 -13.55
CA SER A 271 8.38 -22.73 -13.68
C SER A 271 8.80 -21.50 -12.86
N THR A 272 7.84 -20.74 -12.35
CA THR A 272 8.11 -19.56 -11.53
C THR A 272 8.40 -19.95 -10.08
N ARG A 273 9.11 -19.10 -9.34
CA ARG A 273 9.23 -19.27 -7.88
C ARG A 273 7.89 -18.96 -7.24
N HIS A 274 7.23 -19.95 -6.65
CA HIS A 274 5.91 -19.77 -6.08
C HIS A 274 5.65 -20.53 -4.78
N ILE A 275 4.68 -20.04 -4.01
CA ILE A 275 4.05 -20.73 -2.88
C ILE A 275 2.54 -20.80 -3.12
N ILE A 276 1.91 -21.90 -2.74
CA ILE A 276 0.46 -22.12 -2.89
C ILE A 276 -0.19 -22.16 -1.53
N LEU A 277 -1.18 -21.31 -1.34
CA LEU A 277 -1.94 -21.17 -0.11
C LEU A 277 -3.43 -21.28 -0.39
N TYR A 278 -4.14 -21.81 0.59
CA TYR A 278 -5.59 -21.80 0.62
C TYR A 278 -6.07 -21.00 1.81
N TYR A 279 -7.11 -20.20 1.60
CA TYR A 279 -7.73 -19.37 2.64
C TYR A 279 -8.05 -20.18 3.90
N GLU A 280 -8.57 -21.39 3.72
CA GLU A 280 -8.94 -22.30 4.80
C GLU A 280 -7.73 -22.70 5.66
N ASP A 281 -6.54 -22.85 5.07
CA ASP A 281 -5.32 -23.20 5.82
C ASP A 281 -4.82 -22.02 6.65
N ILE A 282 -4.90 -20.81 6.10
CA ILE A 282 -4.45 -19.60 6.80
C ILE A 282 -5.35 -19.33 8.02
N ILE A 283 -6.66 -19.56 7.89
CA ILE A 283 -7.61 -19.38 8.99
C ILE A 283 -7.45 -20.45 10.08
N LYS A 284 -7.09 -21.69 9.70
CA LYS A 284 -6.86 -22.78 10.67
C LYS A 284 -5.49 -22.71 11.34
N ASN A 285 -4.48 -22.27 10.61
CA ASN A 285 -3.09 -22.29 11.05
C ASN A 285 -2.37 -20.99 10.68
N GLU A 286 -2.22 -20.12 11.67
CA GLU A 286 -1.56 -18.82 11.51
C GLU A 286 -0.07 -18.95 11.16
N THR A 287 0.58 -20.10 11.40
CA THR A 287 1.98 -20.30 10.99
C THR A 287 2.15 -20.22 9.46
N LYS A 288 1.08 -20.39 8.68
CA LYS A 288 1.10 -20.16 7.23
C LYS A 288 1.45 -18.73 6.84
N LEU A 289 1.17 -17.75 7.70
CA LEU A 289 1.61 -16.37 7.48
C LEU A 289 3.11 -16.20 7.74
N MET A 290 3.70 -17.03 8.61
CA MET A 290 5.16 -17.06 8.80
C MET A 290 5.86 -17.67 7.58
N ASP A 291 5.30 -18.75 7.01
CA ASP A 291 5.81 -19.36 5.77
C ASP A 291 5.91 -18.32 4.63
N VAL A 292 4.94 -17.41 4.53
CA VAL A 292 4.96 -16.33 3.53
C VAL A 292 6.04 -15.30 3.81
N GLN A 293 6.22 -14.91 5.07
CA GLN A 293 7.29 -13.97 5.45
C GLN A 293 8.68 -14.56 5.17
N ASP A 294 8.87 -15.85 5.46
CA ASP A 294 10.09 -16.58 5.14
C ASP A 294 10.31 -16.73 3.63
N PHE A 295 9.23 -17.00 2.89
CA PHE A 295 9.27 -17.08 1.43
C PHE A 295 9.69 -15.77 0.78
N LEU A 296 9.20 -14.65 1.31
CA LEU A 296 9.56 -13.28 0.92
C LEU A 296 10.84 -12.77 1.58
N LYS A 297 11.48 -13.56 2.44
CA LYS A 297 12.72 -13.24 3.16
C LYS A 297 12.66 -11.91 3.93
N VAL A 298 11.53 -11.66 4.58
CA VAL A 298 11.36 -10.56 5.52
C VAL A 298 11.37 -11.11 6.96
N PRO A 299 11.72 -10.29 7.98
CA PRO A 299 11.66 -10.73 9.36
C PRO A 299 10.25 -11.23 9.72
N ARG A 300 10.16 -12.30 10.52
CA ARG A 300 8.86 -12.77 11.02
C ARG A 300 8.31 -11.77 12.02
N ARG A 301 7.07 -11.33 11.81
CA ARG A 301 6.30 -10.48 12.73
C ARG A 301 4.86 -10.97 12.79
N GLU A 302 4.18 -10.54 13.84
CA GLU A 302 2.73 -10.68 13.94
C GLU A 302 2.07 -9.78 12.88
N LEU A 303 1.13 -10.35 12.13
CA LEU A 303 0.40 -9.64 11.08
C LEU A 303 -1.04 -9.43 11.51
N ASN A 304 -1.56 -8.22 11.27
CA ASN A 304 -2.86 -7.79 11.76
C ASN A 304 -3.73 -7.24 10.63
N SER A 305 -5.04 -7.46 10.70
CA SER A 305 -6.01 -6.89 9.76
C SER A 305 -7.22 -6.34 10.50
N ARG A 306 -7.72 -5.19 10.04
CA ARG A 306 -8.99 -4.62 10.51
C ARG A 306 -10.20 -5.21 9.79
N GLN A 307 -10.00 -6.01 8.74
CA GLN A 307 -11.12 -6.57 7.97
C GLN A 307 -11.81 -7.68 8.73
N VAL A 308 -13.15 -7.68 8.67
CA VAL A 308 -14.00 -8.67 9.32
C VAL A 308 -14.65 -9.57 8.27
N LYS A 309 -14.72 -10.88 8.54
CA LYS A 309 -15.45 -11.84 7.70
C LYS A 309 -16.95 -11.53 7.74
N ILE A 310 -17.52 -11.21 6.57
CA ILE A 310 -18.94 -10.88 6.38
C ILE A 310 -19.84 -12.10 6.65
N HIS A 311 -19.69 -13.14 5.84
CA HIS A 311 -20.54 -14.33 5.93
C HIS A 311 -19.98 -15.33 6.96
N ARG A 312 -20.69 -15.49 8.09
CA ARG A 312 -20.39 -16.46 9.16
C ARG A 312 -21.48 -17.54 9.22
N GLY A 313 -21.13 -18.72 9.74
CA GLY A 313 -22.07 -19.85 9.90
C GLY A 313 -22.26 -20.74 8.67
N SER A 314 -23.32 -21.54 8.71
CA SER A 314 -23.64 -22.56 7.71
C SER A 314 -24.02 -21.94 6.36
N LEU A 315 -23.71 -22.63 5.27
CA LEU A 315 -24.09 -22.18 3.92
C LEU A 315 -25.60 -22.20 3.70
N SER A 316 -26.31 -23.11 4.36
CA SER A 316 -27.78 -23.19 4.29
C SER A 316 -28.47 -21.93 4.78
N SER A 317 -27.88 -21.21 5.73
CA SER A 317 -28.42 -19.93 6.21
C SER A 317 -28.12 -18.75 5.27
N GLN A 318 -27.25 -18.93 4.28
CA GLN A 318 -26.72 -17.87 3.42
C GLN A 318 -27.28 -17.91 1.99
N VAL A 319 -28.18 -18.86 1.68
CA VAL A 319 -28.73 -19.07 0.34
C VAL A 319 -30.23 -19.27 0.45
N GLU A 320 -30.99 -18.65 -0.44
CA GLU A 320 -32.46 -18.70 -0.41
C GLU A 320 -32.99 -20.08 -0.83
N ASN A 321 -32.49 -20.63 -1.94
CA ASN A 321 -32.90 -21.94 -2.47
C ASN A 321 -31.93 -23.07 -2.09
N TRP A 322 -31.59 -23.19 -0.81
CA TRP A 322 -30.61 -24.18 -0.33
C TRP A 322 -30.93 -25.62 -0.72
N GLY A 323 -32.21 -26.02 -0.71
CA GLY A 323 -32.63 -27.38 -1.08
C GLY A 323 -32.24 -27.75 -2.51
N ASP A 324 -32.35 -26.83 -3.47
CA ASP A 324 -31.94 -27.05 -4.85
C ASP A 324 -30.42 -27.16 -4.98
N VAL A 325 -29.68 -26.32 -4.26
CA VAL A 325 -28.20 -26.34 -4.23
C VAL A 325 -27.71 -27.67 -3.67
N GLU A 326 -28.25 -28.09 -2.53
CA GLU A 326 -27.89 -29.35 -1.89
C GLU A 326 -28.19 -30.54 -2.83
N LYS A 327 -29.39 -30.59 -3.40
CA LYS A 327 -29.79 -31.63 -4.37
C LYS A 327 -28.87 -31.66 -5.59
N THR A 328 -28.44 -30.50 -6.08
CA THR A 328 -27.57 -30.40 -7.26
C THR A 328 -26.15 -30.89 -6.98
N LEU A 329 -25.63 -30.68 -5.77
CA LEU A 329 -24.24 -31.02 -5.44
C LEU A 329 -24.06 -32.41 -4.83
N LYS A 330 -25.08 -32.98 -4.18
CA LYS A 330 -25.05 -34.33 -3.63
C LYS A 330 -24.72 -35.37 -4.71
N GLY A 331 -23.82 -36.30 -4.41
CA GLY A 331 -23.35 -37.33 -5.34
C GLY A 331 -22.40 -36.83 -6.43
N THR A 332 -21.99 -35.56 -6.38
CA THR A 332 -21.02 -34.98 -7.32
C THR A 332 -19.66 -34.79 -6.65
N ARG A 333 -18.61 -34.56 -7.45
CA ARG A 333 -17.27 -34.21 -6.92
C ARG A 333 -17.23 -32.94 -6.07
N TYR A 334 -18.29 -32.13 -6.12
CA TYR A 334 -18.44 -30.88 -5.37
C TYR A 334 -19.28 -31.02 -4.10
N GLU A 335 -19.72 -32.23 -3.75
CA GLU A 335 -20.52 -32.47 -2.55
C GLU A 335 -19.83 -31.96 -1.28
N SER A 336 -18.50 -32.06 -1.23
CA SER A 336 -17.70 -31.53 -0.12
C SER A 336 -17.96 -30.04 0.10
N TYR A 337 -18.33 -29.26 -0.92
CA TYR A 337 -18.63 -27.83 -0.85
C TYR A 337 -19.84 -27.46 0.00
N LEU A 338 -20.69 -28.44 0.31
CA LEU A 338 -21.80 -28.29 1.25
C LEU A 338 -21.32 -28.18 2.72
N GLN A 339 -20.10 -28.63 3.00
CA GLN A 339 -19.49 -28.59 4.33
C GLN A 339 -18.92 -27.20 4.66
N GLU A 340 -18.65 -26.98 5.95
CA GLU A 340 -18.06 -25.73 6.44
C GLU A 340 -16.57 -25.63 6.11
N ASP A 341 -16.08 -24.40 5.88
CA ASP A 341 -14.69 -24.11 5.46
C ASP A 341 -13.63 -24.81 6.33
N TYR A 342 -13.89 -25.01 7.62
CA TYR A 342 -12.94 -25.63 8.54
C TYR A 342 -12.97 -27.17 8.56
N LYS A 343 -13.97 -27.80 7.94
CA LYS A 343 -14.06 -29.27 7.80
C LYS A 343 -13.47 -29.77 6.47
N MET A 344 -13.02 -28.84 5.61
CA MET A 344 -12.44 -29.10 4.29
C MET A 344 -10.93 -29.09 4.28
#